data_AF-A0A1P8WG21-F1
#
_entry.id   AF-A0A1P8WG21-F1
#
_cell.length_a   1.000
_cell.length_b   1.000
_cell.length_c   1.000
_cell.angle_alpha   90.00
_cell.angle_beta   90.00
_cell.angle_gamma   90.00
#
_symmetry.space_group_name_H-M   'P 1'
#
loop_
_entity.id
_entity.type
_entity.pdbx_description
1 polymer ?
#
loop_
_entity_poly.entity_id
_entity_poly.type
_entity_poly.pdbx_seq_one_letter_code
_entity_poly.pdbx_strand_id
1 'polypeptide(L)'
;MAGNARPDQMVERWLAHALKLTKTELSTWCSYGRSLGVLSQLTEDQVEAILNTDAGLDRHTRVQYFLTSGQLSFFESNAERYDTAVNAILYGKFSLPINGRIGHSLVDILSFVFATHRIGQVFESRSDMPVIRLASRYSNSPEEAMQRLQKIQTPTFPTALKIQNIRDVFVTAAQHSGEYWATSLEPWKLVVNAIEKEFPDAWSCICLVCVAAGIYSRDDRGLCGENLFDDSISLCERTRFARTKSGAPVWWKQQLEIATEPHQQMIALLLFFTWAGPETLKRLLPLADELVTALDDDDWQRLFVGIRRCKLGLPTNTVSLSETDLAYGCSLRCALAVSTRLDDAGKLIVNSKVFADYLGNDVNANLFSGNVATKLFQKGKATADETAMKLKAVYCRGAHFVSLPSGRGRDLAPLSPELANEILDNVEDYPSSVVRFASDQMRRAIDSAVVPLADVADSNGWFDEE
;
A
#
# COMPACT_ATOMS: atom_id res chain seq x y z
N MET A 1 3.32 21.61 17.10
CA MET A 1 3.06 23.07 16.96
C MET A 1 2.26 23.47 15.69
N ALA A 2 1.31 22.68 15.18
CA ALA A 2 0.54 23.04 13.96
C ALA A 2 -1.00 23.08 14.13
N GLY A 3 -1.54 22.69 15.30
CA GLY A 3 -2.98 22.50 15.49
C GLY A 3 -3.86 23.75 15.42
N ASN A 4 -3.28 24.96 15.56
CA ASN A 4 -4.03 26.22 15.65
C ASN A 4 -3.68 27.24 14.56
N ALA A 5 -2.84 26.89 13.58
CA ALA A 5 -2.54 27.80 12.47
C ALA A 5 -3.69 27.83 11.47
N ARG A 6 -4.00 29.00 10.90
CA ARG A 6 -4.92 29.08 9.76
C ARG A 6 -4.34 28.30 8.57
N PRO A 7 -5.17 27.71 7.69
CA PRO A 7 -4.68 26.88 6.58
C PRO A 7 -3.64 27.57 5.69
N ASP A 8 -3.82 28.86 5.40
CA ASP A 8 -2.89 29.70 4.64
C ASP A 8 -1.51 29.82 5.33
N GLN A 9 -1.49 30.11 6.62
CA GLN A 9 -0.26 30.18 7.41
C GLN A 9 0.45 28.83 7.50
N MET A 10 -0.31 27.73 7.46
CA MET A 10 0.25 26.38 7.46
C MET A 10 0.98 26.08 6.15
N VAL A 11 0.39 26.43 5.00
CA VAL A 11 1.01 26.26 3.68
C VAL A 11 2.32 27.06 3.59
N GLU A 12 2.28 28.34 3.98
CA GLU A 12 3.45 29.22 3.94
C GLU A 12 4.60 28.70 4.80
N ARG A 13 4.32 28.35 6.07
CA ARG A 13 5.34 27.81 6.99
C ARG A 13 5.91 26.48 6.52
N TRP A 14 5.03 25.59 6.03
CA TRP A 14 5.45 24.29 5.53
C TRP A 14 6.37 24.44 4.31
N LEU A 15 6.01 25.31 3.37
CA LEU A 15 6.79 25.57 2.16
C LEU A 15 8.13 26.22 2.47
N ALA A 16 8.15 27.23 3.35
CA ALA A 16 9.37 27.92 3.76
C ALA A 16 10.40 26.97 4.40
N HIS A 17 9.94 25.91 5.06
CA HIS A 17 10.81 24.84 5.55
C HIS A 17 11.18 23.85 4.44
N ALA A 18 10.22 23.42 3.62
CA ALA A 18 10.44 22.47 2.52
C ALA A 18 11.57 22.92 1.59
N LEU A 19 11.60 24.20 1.22
CA LEU A 19 12.62 24.77 0.32
C LEU A 19 14.05 24.79 0.91
N LYS A 20 14.21 24.49 2.21
CA LYS A 20 15.52 24.37 2.87
C LYS A 20 16.00 22.92 2.97
N LEU A 21 15.12 21.95 2.69
CA LEU A 21 15.40 20.52 2.79
C LEU A 21 15.84 19.97 1.44
N THR A 22 16.61 18.89 1.49
CA THR A 22 17.15 18.20 0.30
C THR A 22 16.86 16.70 0.36
N LYS A 23 16.94 16.02 -0.79
CA LYS A 23 16.89 14.54 -0.89
C LYS A 23 15.77 13.87 -0.05
N THR A 24 16.13 12.97 0.84
CA THR A 24 15.22 12.15 1.66
C THR A 24 14.48 12.98 2.71
N GLU A 25 15.11 14.00 3.28
CA GLU A 25 14.45 14.89 4.25
C GLU A 25 13.27 15.62 3.61
N LEU A 26 13.45 16.10 2.38
CA LEU A 26 12.38 16.74 1.61
C LEU A 26 11.26 15.74 1.27
N SER A 27 11.59 14.50 0.90
CA SER A 27 10.61 13.44 0.68
C SER A 27 9.78 13.15 1.94
N THR A 28 10.45 13.01 3.09
CA THR A 28 9.79 12.83 4.40
C THR A 28 8.90 14.04 4.72
N TRP A 29 9.37 15.25 4.47
CA TRP A 29 8.58 16.46 4.68
C TRP A 29 7.34 16.55 3.77
N CYS A 30 7.46 16.10 2.51
CA CYS A 30 6.32 15.94 1.59
C CYS A 30 5.27 14.96 2.13
N SER A 31 5.68 13.88 2.80
CA SER A 31 4.75 12.96 3.45
C SER A 31 3.92 13.64 4.56
N TYR A 32 4.53 14.54 5.32
CA TYR A 32 3.82 15.36 6.31
C TYR A 32 2.91 16.38 5.63
N GLY A 33 3.40 17.06 4.58
CA GLY A 33 2.60 18.00 3.81
C GLY A 33 1.34 17.36 3.22
N ARG A 34 1.45 16.11 2.76
CA ARG A 34 0.30 15.32 2.30
C ARG A 34 -0.69 15.05 3.43
N SER A 35 -0.17 14.61 4.59
CA SER A 35 -1.00 14.28 5.75
C SER A 35 -1.73 15.51 6.32
N LEU A 36 -1.13 16.70 6.16
CA LEU A 36 -1.70 17.99 6.54
C LEU A 36 -2.63 18.60 5.47
N GLY A 37 -2.74 18.00 4.29
CA GLY A 37 -3.49 18.59 3.16
C GLY A 37 -2.85 19.86 2.58
N VAL A 38 -1.57 20.11 2.86
CA VAL A 38 -0.83 21.27 2.35
C VAL A 38 -0.49 21.08 0.87
N LEU A 39 -0.09 19.87 0.46
CA LEU A 39 0.35 19.64 -0.93
C LEU A 39 -0.73 19.92 -1.97
N SER A 40 -2.01 19.72 -1.63
CA SER A 40 -3.14 20.01 -2.53
C SER A 40 -3.40 21.50 -2.73
N GLN A 41 -2.75 22.37 -1.94
CA GLN A 41 -2.95 23.83 -1.95
C GLN A 41 -1.77 24.57 -2.61
N LEU A 42 -0.72 23.85 -3.00
CA LEU A 42 0.45 24.44 -3.65
C LEU A 42 0.14 24.84 -5.10
N THR A 43 0.73 25.95 -5.51
CA THR A 43 0.73 26.43 -6.91
C THR A 43 1.66 25.59 -7.79
N GLU A 44 1.47 25.63 -9.11
CA GLU A 44 2.31 24.86 -10.05
C GLU A 44 3.80 25.18 -9.91
N ASP A 45 4.17 26.45 -9.77
CA ASP A 45 5.56 26.89 -9.58
C ASP A 45 6.17 26.32 -8.28
N GLN A 46 5.38 26.24 -7.21
CA GLN A 46 5.81 25.68 -5.93
C GLN A 46 6.00 24.17 -6.02
N VAL A 47 5.09 23.47 -6.70
CA VAL A 47 5.22 22.02 -6.96
C VAL A 47 6.47 21.75 -7.80
N GLU A 48 6.69 22.54 -8.85
CA GLU A 48 7.87 22.44 -9.71
C GLU A 48 9.17 22.67 -8.94
N ALA A 49 9.23 23.72 -8.12
CA ALA A 49 10.39 24.00 -7.27
C ALA A 49 10.74 22.80 -6.38
N ILE A 50 9.75 22.19 -5.72
CA ILE A 50 9.96 21.03 -4.84
C ILE A 50 10.38 19.77 -5.62
N LEU A 51 9.79 19.54 -6.80
CA LEU A 51 10.10 18.37 -7.61
C LEU A 51 11.49 18.47 -8.26
N ASN A 52 11.95 19.68 -8.55
CA ASN A 52 13.25 19.96 -9.16
C ASN A 52 14.39 20.09 -8.15
N THR A 53 14.10 20.21 -6.85
CA THR A 53 15.13 20.08 -5.79
C THR A 53 15.71 18.67 -5.81
N ASP A 54 17.01 18.55 -6.11
CA ASP A 54 17.77 17.30 -6.19
C ASP A 54 17.15 16.20 -7.06
N ALA A 55 17.61 16.09 -8.30
CA ALA A 55 17.27 14.99 -9.17
C ALA A 55 17.79 13.65 -8.59
N GLY A 56 16.91 12.65 -8.45
CA GLY A 56 17.29 11.34 -7.92
C GLY A 56 16.09 10.45 -7.56
N LEU A 57 16.36 9.31 -6.90
CA LEU A 57 15.35 8.33 -6.48
C LEU A 57 14.22 8.94 -5.65
N ASP A 58 14.56 9.89 -4.79
CA ASP A 58 13.62 10.64 -3.95
C ASP A 58 12.56 11.43 -4.74
N ARG A 59 12.86 11.86 -5.99
CA ARG A 59 11.91 12.56 -6.86
C ARG A 59 10.66 11.72 -7.09
N HIS A 60 10.81 10.41 -7.28
CA HIS A 60 9.66 9.52 -7.50
C HIS A 60 8.73 9.49 -6.29
N THR A 61 9.29 9.42 -5.08
CA THR A 61 8.51 9.45 -3.83
C THR A 61 7.74 10.77 -3.71
N ARG A 62 8.36 11.91 -4.07
CA ARG A 62 7.67 13.21 -4.09
C ARG A 62 6.54 13.26 -5.12
N VAL A 63 6.78 12.76 -6.34
CA VAL A 63 5.73 12.63 -7.37
C VAL A 63 4.55 11.84 -6.83
N GLN A 64 4.77 10.76 -6.07
CA GLN A 64 3.69 10.03 -5.39
C GLN A 64 2.83 10.94 -4.53
N TYR A 65 3.48 11.71 -3.66
CA TYR A 65 2.78 12.53 -2.68
C TYR A 65 1.96 13.61 -3.37
N PHE A 66 2.46 14.21 -4.44
CA PHE A 66 1.71 15.18 -5.24
C PHE A 66 0.53 14.55 -5.99
N LEU A 67 0.74 13.42 -6.68
CA LEU A 67 -0.34 12.69 -7.36
C LEU A 67 -1.46 12.31 -6.39
N THR A 68 -1.10 11.73 -5.25
CA THR A 68 -2.05 11.32 -4.21
C THR A 68 -2.63 12.48 -3.40
N SER A 69 -2.14 13.71 -3.58
CA SER A 69 -2.70 14.93 -2.99
C SER A 69 -3.59 15.70 -3.97
N GLY A 70 -3.88 15.14 -5.15
CA GLY A 70 -4.79 15.76 -6.12
C GLY A 70 -4.17 16.84 -7.01
N GLN A 71 -2.84 16.90 -7.11
CA GLN A 71 -2.12 17.82 -8.01
C GLN A 71 -2.05 17.28 -9.46
N LEU A 72 -3.15 16.73 -9.97
CA LEU A 72 -3.20 16.12 -11.31
C LEU A 72 -3.06 17.15 -12.43
N SER A 73 -3.65 18.34 -12.26
CA SER A 73 -3.56 19.43 -13.24
C SER A 73 -2.11 19.81 -13.53
N PHE A 74 -1.26 19.84 -12.50
CA PHE A 74 0.17 20.09 -12.65
C PHE A 74 0.83 19.06 -13.57
N PHE A 75 0.54 17.76 -13.40
CA PHE A 75 1.11 16.72 -14.26
C PHE A 75 0.50 16.71 -15.66
N GLU A 76 -0.74 17.16 -15.82
CA GLU A 76 -1.46 17.20 -17.09
C GLU A 76 -1.19 18.46 -17.92
N SER A 77 -0.55 19.46 -17.33
CA SER A 77 -0.16 20.70 -18.01
C SER A 77 0.93 20.52 -19.07
N ASN A 78 1.74 19.46 -19.00
CA ASN A 78 2.93 19.28 -19.82
C ASN A 78 3.23 17.80 -20.07
N ALA A 79 3.67 17.46 -21.29
CA ALA A 79 3.93 16.08 -21.71
C ALA A 79 4.98 15.36 -20.84
N GLU A 80 6.08 16.02 -20.47
CA GLU A 80 7.15 15.43 -19.65
C GLU A 80 6.66 15.14 -18.21
N ARG A 81 5.89 16.08 -17.64
CA ARG A 81 5.26 15.89 -16.33
C ARG A 81 4.25 14.75 -16.37
N TYR A 82 3.48 14.66 -17.46
CA TYR A 82 2.51 13.60 -17.69
C TYR A 82 3.20 12.23 -17.76
N ASP A 83 4.27 12.11 -18.56
CA ASP A 83 5.06 10.88 -18.66
C ASP A 83 5.69 10.49 -17.32
N THR A 84 6.14 11.47 -16.53
CA THR A 84 6.66 11.23 -15.18
C THR A 84 5.59 10.60 -14.27
N ALA A 85 4.36 11.13 -14.30
CA ALA A 85 3.25 10.59 -13.52
C ALA A 85 2.88 9.16 -13.96
N VAL A 86 2.78 8.95 -15.28
CA VAL A 86 2.42 7.66 -15.89
C VAL A 86 3.46 6.60 -15.58
N ASN A 87 4.74 6.88 -15.79
CA ASN A 87 5.82 5.94 -15.50
C ASN A 87 5.82 5.53 -14.03
N ALA A 88 5.55 6.46 -13.13
CA ALA A 88 5.56 6.15 -11.71
C ALA A 88 4.37 5.26 -11.28
N ILE A 89 3.24 5.31 -12.00
CA ILE A 89 2.13 4.34 -11.89
C ILE A 89 2.53 2.99 -12.50
N LEU A 90 3.06 2.97 -13.72
CA LEU A 90 3.36 1.74 -14.47
C LEU A 90 4.43 0.88 -13.82
N TYR A 91 5.50 1.49 -13.30
CA TYR A 91 6.61 0.78 -12.67
C TYR A 91 6.42 0.58 -11.17
N GLY A 92 5.18 0.76 -10.69
CA GLY A 92 4.74 0.33 -9.39
C GLY A 92 5.47 0.98 -8.23
N LYS A 93 5.87 2.26 -8.35
CA LYS A 93 6.51 2.97 -7.23
C LYS A 93 5.52 3.38 -6.12
N PHE A 94 4.20 3.24 -6.33
CA PHE A 94 3.16 3.79 -5.43
C PHE A 94 2.13 2.80 -4.90
N SER A 95 2.08 2.58 -3.59
CA SER A 95 1.15 1.62 -2.96
C SER A 95 -0.24 2.16 -2.63
N LEU A 96 -0.53 3.41 -2.94
CA LEU A 96 -1.76 4.06 -2.51
C LEU A 96 -2.60 4.44 -3.72
N PRO A 97 -3.90 4.15 -3.71
CA PRO A 97 -4.77 4.69 -4.73
C PRO A 97 -4.68 6.21 -4.69
N ILE A 98 -4.55 6.84 -5.85
CA ILE A 98 -4.99 8.22 -6.02
C ILE A 98 -6.43 8.24 -5.48
N ASN A 99 -6.72 9.21 -4.59
CA ASN A 99 -7.93 9.34 -3.77
C ASN A 99 -9.17 8.72 -4.42
N GLY A 100 -10.12 8.12 -3.66
CA GLY A 100 -11.31 7.37 -4.15
C GLY A 100 -12.20 7.98 -5.25
N ARG A 101 -11.84 9.16 -5.76
CA ARG A 101 -12.22 9.74 -7.04
C ARG A 101 -11.78 8.85 -8.21
N ILE A 102 -12.74 8.42 -9.02
CA ILE A 102 -12.51 7.78 -10.32
C ILE A 102 -13.02 8.76 -11.38
N GLY A 103 -12.22 8.94 -12.43
CA GLY A 103 -12.67 9.56 -13.67
C GLY A 103 -12.56 11.08 -13.76
N HIS A 104 -11.65 11.73 -13.02
CA HIS A 104 -11.32 13.13 -13.30
C HIS A 104 -10.29 13.26 -14.42
N SER A 105 -9.45 12.25 -14.61
CA SER A 105 -8.47 12.25 -15.69
C SER A 105 -8.06 10.86 -16.16
N LEU A 106 -7.26 10.81 -17.24
CA LEU A 106 -6.67 9.56 -17.74
C LEU A 106 -5.65 8.98 -16.75
N VAL A 107 -4.92 9.81 -16.00
CA VAL A 107 -3.97 9.36 -14.96
C VAL A 107 -4.72 8.68 -13.83
N ASP A 108 -5.87 9.21 -13.43
CA ASP A 108 -6.75 8.57 -12.43
C ASP A 108 -7.23 7.19 -12.89
N ILE A 109 -7.65 7.08 -14.16
CA ILE A 109 -8.08 5.80 -14.72
C ILE A 109 -6.93 4.81 -14.69
N LEU A 110 -5.75 5.20 -15.15
CA LEU A 110 -4.59 4.32 -15.18
C LEU A 110 -4.25 3.83 -13.76
N SER A 111 -4.21 4.74 -12.78
CA SER A 111 -4.00 4.38 -11.38
C SER A 111 -5.09 3.44 -10.85
N PHE A 112 -6.33 3.60 -11.32
CA PHE A 112 -7.45 2.78 -10.93
C PHE A 112 -7.36 1.36 -11.54
N VAL A 113 -6.99 1.22 -12.81
CA VAL A 113 -6.75 -0.08 -13.46
C VAL A 113 -5.69 -0.89 -12.71
N PHE A 114 -4.64 -0.23 -12.21
CA PHE A 114 -3.58 -0.89 -11.44
C PHE A 114 -3.83 -0.94 -9.92
N ALA A 115 -4.96 -0.42 -9.43
CA ALA A 115 -5.35 -0.58 -8.04
C ALA A 115 -5.92 -1.98 -7.80
N THR A 116 -5.02 -2.97 -7.78
CA THR A 116 -5.33 -4.41 -7.64
C THR A 116 -6.26 -4.73 -6.47
N HIS A 117 -6.14 -4.01 -5.35
CA HIS A 117 -7.00 -4.15 -4.18
C HIS A 117 -8.47 -3.75 -4.44
N ARG A 118 -8.73 -2.82 -5.37
CA ARG A 118 -10.09 -2.41 -5.74
C ARG A 118 -10.72 -3.40 -6.70
N ILE A 119 -9.99 -3.77 -7.75
CA ILE A 119 -10.51 -4.75 -8.73
C ILE A 119 -10.62 -6.13 -8.07
N GLY A 120 -9.71 -6.48 -7.18
CA GLY A 120 -9.75 -7.71 -6.38
C GLY A 120 -11.03 -7.92 -5.55
N GLN A 121 -11.79 -6.86 -5.25
CA GLN A 121 -13.08 -6.96 -4.56
C GLN A 121 -14.12 -7.79 -5.33
N VAL A 122 -13.91 -8.04 -6.63
CA VAL A 122 -14.74 -8.99 -7.40
C VAL A 122 -14.70 -10.39 -6.82
N PHE A 123 -13.56 -10.79 -6.23
CA PHE A 123 -13.41 -12.11 -5.61
C PHE A 123 -14.19 -12.27 -4.31
N GLU A 124 -14.36 -11.18 -3.55
CA GLU A 124 -15.11 -11.16 -2.29
C GLU A 124 -16.62 -11.04 -2.53
N SER A 125 -17.02 -10.11 -3.41
CA SER A 125 -18.43 -9.79 -3.61
C SER A 125 -19.15 -10.75 -4.55
N ARG A 126 -18.44 -11.29 -5.56
CA ARG A 126 -19.00 -12.13 -6.66
C ARG A 126 -20.36 -11.64 -7.14
N SER A 127 -20.47 -10.32 -7.28
CA SER A 127 -21.74 -9.66 -7.51
C SER A 127 -22.09 -9.65 -8.98
N ASP A 128 -23.38 -9.77 -9.29
CA ASP A 128 -23.93 -9.56 -10.64
C ASP A 128 -23.76 -8.12 -11.13
N MET A 129 -23.40 -7.20 -10.24
CA MET A 129 -23.15 -5.80 -10.61
C MET A 129 -21.87 -5.64 -11.43
N PRO A 130 -21.87 -4.72 -12.41
CA PRO A 130 -20.67 -4.34 -13.15
C PRO A 130 -19.49 -3.98 -12.24
N VAL A 131 -18.28 -4.44 -12.59
CA VAL A 131 -17.05 -4.17 -11.81
C VAL A 131 -16.83 -2.69 -11.57
N ILE A 132 -17.13 -1.88 -12.58
CA ILE A 132 -17.01 -0.43 -12.48
C ILE A 132 -17.90 0.16 -11.36
N ARG A 133 -19.09 -0.41 -11.12
CA ARG A 133 -19.98 -0.01 -10.03
C ARG A 133 -19.48 -0.53 -8.69
N LEU A 134 -18.95 -1.76 -8.65
CA LEU A 134 -18.37 -2.34 -7.44
C LEU A 134 -17.21 -1.47 -6.92
N ALA A 135 -16.35 -1.04 -7.84
CA ALA A 135 -15.19 -0.25 -7.49
C ALA A 135 -15.53 1.22 -7.19
N SER A 136 -16.66 1.73 -7.69
CA SER A 136 -17.19 3.05 -7.37
C SER A 136 -18.09 3.06 -6.13
N ARG A 137 -18.21 1.97 -5.37
CA ARG A 137 -19.02 1.93 -4.12
C ARG A 137 -18.57 2.96 -3.07
N TYR A 138 -17.34 3.45 -3.18
CA TYR A 138 -16.80 4.52 -2.32
C TYR A 138 -17.00 5.93 -2.91
N SER A 139 -17.62 6.02 -4.07
CA SER A 139 -18.07 7.29 -4.65
C SER A 139 -19.55 7.51 -4.34
N ASN A 140 -19.94 8.78 -4.17
CA ASN A 140 -21.32 9.14 -3.81
C ASN A 140 -22.35 8.76 -4.88
N SER A 141 -21.93 8.44 -6.12
CA SER A 141 -22.81 7.94 -7.19
C SER A 141 -22.03 7.12 -8.25
N PRO A 142 -22.30 5.81 -8.38
CA PRO A 142 -21.74 4.96 -9.44
C PRO A 142 -22.08 5.43 -10.87
N GLU A 143 -23.31 5.92 -11.08
CA GLU A 143 -23.76 6.44 -12.37
C GLU A 143 -22.95 7.68 -12.78
N GLU A 144 -22.71 8.60 -11.84
CA GLU A 144 -21.86 9.76 -12.10
C GLU A 144 -20.42 9.36 -12.41
N ALA A 145 -19.86 8.37 -11.71
CA ALA A 145 -18.52 7.89 -11.98
C ALA A 145 -18.38 7.36 -13.42
N MET A 146 -19.40 6.63 -13.91
CA MET A 146 -19.44 6.16 -15.30
C MET A 146 -19.50 7.31 -16.30
N GLN A 147 -20.38 8.28 -16.07
CA GLN A 147 -20.50 9.44 -16.96
C GLN A 147 -19.22 10.26 -17.00
N ARG A 148 -18.52 10.39 -15.86
CA ARG A 148 -17.22 11.05 -15.78
C ARG A 148 -16.19 10.33 -16.65
N LEU A 149 -16.09 9.00 -16.56
CA LEU A 149 -15.15 8.20 -17.36
C LEU A 149 -15.31 8.40 -18.87
N GLN A 150 -16.55 8.54 -19.34
CA GLN A 150 -16.85 8.78 -20.75
C GLN A 150 -16.54 10.22 -21.20
N LYS A 151 -16.50 11.18 -20.28
CA LYS A 151 -16.33 12.62 -20.56
C LYS A 151 -14.90 13.13 -20.35
N ILE A 152 -13.96 12.27 -19.96
CA ILE A 152 -12.57 12.68 -19.75
C ILE A 152 -11.97 13.15 -21.07
N GLN A 153 -11.51 14.40 -21.07
CA GLN A 153 -10.75 14.96 -22.16
C GLN A 153 -9.37 14.29 -22.21
N THR A 154 -8.98 13.86 -23.41
CA THR A 154 -7.65 13.30 -23.65
C THR A 154 -6.70 14.44 -24.02
N PRO A 155 -5.63 14.68 -23.25
CA PRO A 155 -4.54 15.54 -23.70
C PRO A 155 -3.95 15.04 -25.02
N THR A 156 -3.40 15.93 -25.85
CA THR A 156 -2.82 15.56 -27.15
C THR A 156 -1.44 14.89 -27.03
N PHE A 157 -1.03 14.48 -25.83
CA PHE A 157 0.27 13.84 -25.61
C PHE A 157 0.26 12.39 -26.11
N PRO A 158 1.36 11.89 -26.72
CA PRO A 158 1.42 10.51 -27.20
C PRO A 158 1.06 9.48 -26.13
N THR A 159 1.59 9.63 -24.92
CA THR A 159 1.29 8.75 -23.77
C THR A 159 -0.17 8.81 -23.34
N ALA A 160 -0.82 9.98 -23.46
CA ALA A 160 -2.23 10.11 -23.14
C ALA A 160 -3.11 9.33 -24.12
N LEU A 161 -2.75 9.30 -25.41
CA LEU A 161 -3.44 8.48 -26.42
C LEU A 161 -3.31 6.98 -26.13
N LYS A 162 -2.15 6.53 -25.66
CA LYS A 162 -1.96 5.14 -25.22
C LYS A 162 -2.87 4.78 -24.05
N ILE A 163 -2.95 5.66 -23.05
CA ILE A 163 -3.83 5.45 -21.88
C ILE A 163 -5.30 5.51 -22.27
N GLN A 164 -5.66 6.33 -23.26
CA GLN A 164 -6.99 6.35 -23.82
C GLN A 164 -7.38 4.97 -24.39
N ASN A 165 -6.49 4.31 -25.13
CA ASN A 165 -6.74 2.96 -25.65
C ASN A 165 -7.01 1.96 -24.51
N ILE A 166 -6.20 2.02 -23.44
CA ILE A 166 -6.37 1.17 -22.25
C ILE A 166 -7.69 1.47 -21.55
N ARG A 167 -8.06 2.75 -21.39
CA ARG A 167 -9.33 3.17 -20.81
C ARG A 167 -10.50 2.58 -21.58
N ASP A 168 -10.51 2.69 -22.90
CA ASP A 168 -11.66 2.30 -23.72
C ASP A 168 -11.89 0.79 -23.63
N VAL A 169 -10.82 -0.01 -23.63
CA VAL A 169 -10.88 -1.46 -23.37
C VAL A 169 -11.34 -1.75 -21.94
N PHE A 170 -10.76 -1.07 -20.95
CA PHE A 170 -11.11 -1.27 -19.55
C PHE A 170 -12.57 -0.94 -19.25
N VAL A 171 -13.07 0.21 -19.72
CA VAL A 171 -14.46 0.63 -19.53
C VAL A 171 -15.41 -0.40 -20.13
N THR A 172 -15.08 -0.94 -21.31
CA THR A 172 -15.87 -2.00 -21.94
C THR A 172 -15.85 -3.27 -21.09
N ALA A 173 -14.67 -3.77 -20.70
CA ALA A 173 -14.55 -4.98 -19.88
C ALA A 173 -15.21 -4.83 -18.50
N ALA A 174 -15.13 -3.66 -17.89
CA ALA A 174 -15.66 -3.37 -16.55
C ALA A 174 -17.19 -3.19 -16.52
N GLN A 175 -17.87 -3.21 -17.68
CA GLN A 175 -19.32 -3.34 -17.77
C GLN A 175 -19.81 -4.75 -17.44
N HIS A 176 -18.96 -5.77 -17.58
CA HIS A 176 -19.29 -7.12 -17.14
C HIS A 176 -19.38 -7.22 -15.62
N SER A 177 -20.17 -8.20 -15.15
CA SER A 177 -20.41 -8.43 -13.73
C SER A 177 -19.12 -8.80 -12.97
N GLY A 178 -19.10 -8.48 -11.68
CA GLY A 178 -18.05 -8.96 -10.78
C GLY A 178 -17.97 -10.48 -10.73
N GLU A 179 -19.09 -11.19 -10.86
CA GLU A 179 -19.09 -12.67 -10.99
C GLU A 179 -18.29 -13.13 -12.21
N TYR A 180 -18.50 -12.53 -13.38
CA TYR A 180 -17.76 -12.89 -14.60
C TYR A 180 -16.25 -12.66 -14.43
N TRP A 181 -15.85 -11.51 -13.89
CA TRP A 181 -14.46 -11.24 -13.55
C TRP A 181 -13.89 -12.19 -12.50
N ALA A 182 -14.71 -12.66 -11.56
CA ALA A 182 -14.27 -13.60 -10.54
C ALA A 182 -14.13 -15.04 -11.06
N THR A 183 -14.68 -15.37 -12.23
CA THR A 183 -14.81 -16.77 -12.71
C THR A 183 -14.28 -17.01 -14.12
N SER A 184 -13.93 -15.97 -14.86
CA SER A 184 -13.35 -16.05 -16.21
C SER A 184 -12.08 -15.21 -16.32
N LEU A 185 -11.08 -15.73 -17.02
CA LEU A 185 -9.84 -15.01 -17.29
C LEU A 185 -9.99 -13.98 -18.43
N GLU A 186 -11.03 -14.12 -19.25
CA GLU A 186 -11.24 -13.31 -20.46
C GLU A 186 -11.27 -11.78 -20.23
N PRO A 187 -12.05 -11.22 -19.27
CA PRO A 187 -12.04 -9.78 -19.06
C PRO A 187 -10.68 -9.26 -18.59
N TRP A 188 -9.91 -10.08 -17.87
CA TRP A 188 -8.55 -9.75 -17.48
C TRP A 188 -7.61 -9.74 -18.68
N LYS A 189 -7.69 -10.75 -19.56
CA LYS A 189 -6.89 -10.85 -20.79
C LYS A 189 -7.11 -9.63 -21.70
N LEU A 190 -8.36 -9.20 -21.87
CA LEU A 190 -8.66 -8.01 -22.67
C LEU A 190 -7.90 -6.78 -22.17
N VAL A 191 -7.96 -6.51 -20.87
CA VAL A 191 -7.30 -5.35 -20.25
C VAL A 191 -5.78 -5.50 -20.25
N VAL A 192 -5.27 -6.66 -19.89
CA VAL A 192 -3.82 -6.94 -19.82
C VAL A 192 -3.18 -6.85 -21.20
N ASN A 193 -3.78 -7.45 -22.22
CA ASN A 193 -3.26 -7.38 -23.60
C ASN A 193 -3.23 -5.94 -24.11
N ALA A 194 -4.24 -5.12 -23.76
CA ALA A 194 -4.25 -3.70 -24.11
C ALA A 194 -3.11 -2.94 -23.40
N ILE A 195 -2.80 -3.28 -22.15
CA ILE A 195 -1.67 -2.69 -21.41
C ILE A 195 -0.34 -3.15 -22.00
N GLU A 196 -0.13 -4.46 -22.20
CA GLU A 196 1.12 -5.02 -22.74
C GLU A 196 1.44 -4.45 -24.13
N LYS A 197 0.42 -4.24 -24.97
CA LYS A 197 0.58 -3.60 -26.28
C LYS A 197 1.15 -2.18 -26.18
N GLU A 198 0.69 -1.39 -25.22
CA GLU A 198 1.05 0.02 -25.08
C GLU A 198 2.29 0.24 -24.21
N PHE A 199 2.49 -0.64 -23.21
CA PHE A 199 3.50 -0.61 -22.16
C PHE A 199 3.98 -2.04 -21.79
N PRO A 200 4.81 -2.69 -22.62
CA PRO A 200 5.20 -4.09 -22.44
C PRO A 200 5.94 -4.37 -21.12
N ASP A 201 6.74 -3.41 -20.62
CA ASP A 201 7.56 -3.59 -19.41
C ASP A 201 6.87 -3.12 -18.12
N ALA A 202 5.56 -2.86 -18.15
CA ALA A 202 4.85 -2.30 -17.01
C ALA A 202 4.75 -3.30 -15.84
N TRP A 203 5.55 -3.09 -14.78
CA TRP A 203 5.52 -3.94 -13.58
C TRP A 203 4.14 -4.01 -12.90
N SER A 204 3.38 -2.90 -12.93
CA SER A 204 2.00 -2.88 -12.42
C SER A 204 1.07 -3.80 -13.22
N CYS A 205 1.36 -4.06 -14.50
CA CYS A 205 0.66 -5.08 -15.30
C CYS A 205 0.94 -6.49 -14.77
N ILE A 206 2.20 -6.81 -14.45
CA ILE A 206 2.56 -8.09 -13.81
C ILE A 206 1.78 -8.29 -12.50
N CYS A 207 1.68 -7.24 -11.67
CA CYS A 207 0.90 -7.29 -10.44
C CYS A 207 -0.60 -7.53 -10.71
N LEU A 208 -1.16 -6.87 -11.72
CA LEU A 208 -2.55 -7.05 -12.14
C LEU A 208 -2.81 -8.49 -12.59
N VAL A 209 -1.91 -9.06 -13.40
CA VAL A 209 -2.01 -10.44 -13.86
C VAL A 209 -1.87 -11.45 -12.72
N CYS A 210 -0.98 -11.18 -11.77
CA CYS A 210 -0.84 -11.99 -10.56
C CYS A 210 -2.17 -12.08 -9.80
N VAL A 211 -2.91 -10.97 -9.68
CA VAL A 211 -4.25 -10.94 -9.08
C VAL A 211 -5.29 -11.62 -9.96
N ALA A 212 -5.25 -11.39 -11.29
CA ALA A 212 -6.14 -12.03 -12.26
C ALA A 212 -6.10 -13.55 -12.19
N ALA A 213 -4.93 -14.16 -11.96
CA ALA A 213 -4.82 -15.60 -11.78
C ALA A 213 -5.71 -16.14 -10.64
N GLY A 214 -6.14 -15.28 -9.71
CA GLY A 214 -6.99 -15.59 -8.57
C GLY A 214 -8.41 -16.07 -8.87
N ILE A 215 -8.88 -16.03 -10.13
CA ILE A 215 -10.25 -16.46 -10.50
C ILE A 215 -10.65 -17.84 -9.93
N TYR A 216 -11.95 -17.99 -9.67
CA TYR A 216 -12.60 -19.19 -9.19
C TYR A 216 -13.20 -20.02 -10.32
N SER A 217 -12.37 -20.40 -11.29
CA SER A 217 -12.79 -21.28 -12.39
C SER A 217 -12.23 -22.69 -12.23
N ARG A 218 -13.05 -23.70 -12.57
CA ARG A 218 -12.59 -25.10 -12.72
C ARG A 218 -12.12 -25.42 -14.13
N ASP A 219 -12.69 -24.71 -15.10
CA ASP A 219 -12.50 -24.93 -16.53
C ASP A 219 -11.38 -24.04 -17.08
N ASP A 220 -11.30 -22.80 -16.58
CA ASP A 220 -10.25 -21.85 -16.92
C ASP A 220 -9.01 -22.09 -16.04
N ARG A 221 -8.16 -23.02 -16.48
CA ARG A 221 -6.95 -23.45 -15.76
C ARG A 221 -5.68 -22.73 -16.21
N GLY A 222 -5.76 -21.88 -17.22
CA GLY A 222 -4.59 -21.30 -17.86
C GLY A 222 -3.85 -22.31 -18.72
N LEU A 223 -2.99 -21.78 -19.58
CA LEU A 223 -2.02 -22.52 -20.37
C LEU A 223 -0.61 -22.06 -20.01
N CYS A 224 0.34 -22.99 -20.01
CA CYS A 224 1.76 -22.69 -19.89
C CYS A 224 2.49 -23.57 -20.89
N GLY A 225 3.47 -23.01 -21.58
CA GLY A 225 4.35 -23.74 -22.47
C GLY A 225 5.34 -24.58 -21.67
N GLU A 226 6.55 -24.72 -22.19
CA GLU A 226 7.62 -25.44 -21.48
C GLU A 226 8.00 -24.75 -20.16
N ASN A 227 7.90 -23.41 -20.12
CA ASN A 227 8.19 -22.61 -18.94
C ASN A 227 7.27 -21.38 -18.82
N LEU A 228 7.34 -20.73 -17.65
CA LEU A 228 6.56 -19.55 -17.28
C LEU A 228 6.81 -18.35 -18.19
N PHE A 229 7.91 -18.34 -18.94
CA PHE A 229 8.40 -17.23 -19.75
C PHE A 229 8.19 -17.46 -21.26
N ASP A 230 7.34 -18.41 -21.65
CA ASP A 230 6.97 -18.64 -23.06
C ASP A 230 6.03 -17.53 -23.59
N ASP A 231 6.58 -16.57 -24.33
CA ASP A 231 5.84 -15.42 -24.85
C ASP A 231 4.86 -15.75 -25.98
N SER A 232 4.84 -17.01 -26.47
CA SER A 232 3.78 -17.46 -27.38
C SER A 232 2.41 -17.61 -26.68
N ILE A 233 2.40 -17.62 -25.35
CA ILE A 233 1.20 -17.74 -24.52
C ILE A 233 1.01 -16.46 -23.70
N SER A 234 -0.22 -15.92 -23.69
CA SER A 234 -0.50 -14.68 -22.97
C SER A 234 -0.12 -14.77 -21.47
N LEU A 235 0.33 -13.66 -20.91
CA LEU A 235 0.81 -13.60 -19.52
C LEU A 235 -0.26 -14.04 -18.50
N CYS A 236 -1.53 -13.70 -18.76
CA CYS A 236 -2.67 -14.15 -17.95
C CYS A 236 -2.77 -15.68 -17.85
N GLU A 237 -2.66 -16.37 -18.99
CA GLU A 237 -2.77 -17.82 -19.08
C GLU A 237 -1.62 -18.50 -18.32
N ARG A 238 -0.38 -18.03 -18.53
CA ARG A 238 0.82 -18.56 -17.87
C ARG A 238 0.75 -18.41 -16.36
N THR A 239 0.35 -17.22 -15.90
CA THR A 239 0.23 -16.90 -14.48
C THR A 239 -0.91 -17.66 -13.82
N ARG A 240 -2.04 -17.83 -14.53
CA ARG A 240 -3.15 -18.66 -14.10
C ARG A 240 -2.72 -20.13 -13.95
N PHE A 241 -1.99 -20.67 -14.92
CA PHE A 241 -1.46 -22.02 -14.84
C PHE A 241 -0.51 -22.18 -13.65
N ALA A 242 0.40 -21.22 -13.43
CA ALA A 242 1.31 -21.21 -12.28
C ALA A 242 0.57 -21.31 -10.94
N ARG A 243 -0.55 -20.60 -10.78
CA ARG A 243 -1.40 -20.73 -9.59
C ARG A 243 -1.93 -22.15 -9.40
N THR A 244 -2.33 -22.85 -10.47
CA THR A 244 -2.81 -24.25 -10.37
C THR A 244 -1.72 -25.21 -9.88
N LYS A 245 -0.45 -24.81 -9.99
CA LYS A 245 0.73 -25.54 -9.52
C LYS A 245 1.12 -25.17 -8.09
N SER A 246 0.25 -24.54 -7.30
CA SER A 246 0.53 -24.16 -5.90
C SER A 246 1.17 -25.30 -5.08
N GLY A 247 0.68 -26.53 -5.18
CA GLY A 247 1.20 -27.70 -4.47
C GLY A 247 2.31 -28.48 -5.18
N ALA A 248 2.93 -27.96 -6.25
CA ALA A 248 3.88 -28.69 -7.08
C ALA A 248 5.32 -28.15 -6.92
N PRO A 249 6.07 -28.56 -5.87
CA PRO A 249 7.39 -28.01 -5.60
C PRO A 249 8.42 -28.28 -6.69
N VAL A 250 8.32 -29.41 -7.40
CA VAL A 250 9.24 -29.70 -8.51
C VAL A 250 9.06 -28.68 -9.64
N TRP A 251 7.81 -28.36 -9.98
CA TRP A 251 7.50 -27.39 -11.03
C TRP A 251 7.97 -26.00 -10.64
N TRP A 252 7.67 -25.53 -9.42
CA TRP A 252 8.11 -24.23 -8.94
C TRP A 252 9.63 -24.10 -8.88
N LYS A 253 10.33 -25.15 -8.43
CA LYS A 253 11.79 -25.18 -8.44
C LYS A 253 12.34 -24.94 -9.84
N GLN A 254 11.84 -25.68 -10.83
CA GLN A 254 12.24 -25.52 -12.23
C GLN A 254 11.99 -24.09 -12.73
N GLN A 255 10.83 -23.48 -12.43
CA GLN A 255 10.55 -22.12 -12.88
C GLN A 255 11.47 -21.07 -12.23
N LEU A 256 11.80 -21.25 -10.95
CA LEU A 256 12.73 -20.38 -10.24
C LEU A 256 14.17 -20.52 -10.77
N GLU A 257 14.59 -21.73 -11.14
CA GLU A 257 15.94 -21.99 -11.69
C GLU A 257 16.09 -21.52 -13.15
N ILE A 258 15.02 -21.58 -13.95
CA ILE A 258 15.02 -21.11 -15.35
C ILE A 258 14.98 -19.57 -15.44
N ALA A 259 14.51 -18.89 -14.40
CA ALA A 259 14.48 -17.43 -14.34
C ALA A 259 15.89 -16.84 -14.18
N THR A 260 16.60 -16.65 -15.29
CA THR A 260 17.99 -16.13 -15.28
C THR A 260 18.07 -14.61 -15.35
N GLU A 261 17.09 -13.96 -15.99
CA GLU A 261 17.06 -12.50 -16.11
C GLU A 261 16.40 -11.85 -14.88
N PRO A 262 16.86 -10.67 -14.40
CA PRO A 262 16.30 -10.02 -13.22
C PRO A 262 14.77 -9.84 -13.28
N HIS A 263 14.24 -9.42 -14.43
CA HIS A 263 12.79 -9.28 -14.64
C HIS A 263 12.05 -10.61 -14.51
N GLN A 264 12.61 -11.70 -15.06
CA GLN A 264 12.03 -13.04 -14.95
C GLN A 264 12.05 -13.54 -13.50
N GLN A 265 13.15 -13.30 -12.78
CA GLN A 265 13.28 -13.63 -11.35
C GLN A 265 12.22 -12.91 -10.53
N MET A 266 12.05 -11.61 -10.75
CA MET A 266 11.00 -10.82 -10.09
C MET A 266 9.60 -11.39 -10.36
N ILE A 267 9.27 -11.74 -11.61
CA ILE A 267 7.98 -12.37 -11.95
C ILE A 267 7.82 -13.70 -11.20
N ALA A 268 8.80 -14.60 -11.31
CA ALA A 268 8.74 -15.92 -10.68
C ALA A 268 8.58 -15.81 -9.16
N LEU A 269 9.35 -14.92 -8.51
CA LEU A 269 9.27 -14.67 -7.08
C LEU A 269 7.93 -14.05 -6.67
N LEU A 270 7.40 -13.08 -7.44
CA LEU A 270 6.09 -12.50 -7.18
C LEU A 270 5.00 -13.58 -7.19
N LEU A 271 4.99 -14.44 -8.21
CA LEU A 271 4.01 -15.51 -8.34
C LEU A 271 4.22 -16.59 -7.26
N PHE A 272 5.46 -16.94 -6.95
CA PHE A 272 5.80 -17.90 -5.91
C PHE A 272 5.31 -17.43 -4.53
N PHE A 273 5.69 -16.22 -4.11
CA PHE A 273 5.25 -15.64 -2.84
C PHE A 273 3.74 -15.31 -2.82
N THR A 274 3.06 -15.25 -3.95
CA THR A 274 1.60 -15.06 -3.96
C THR A 274 0.85 -16.40 -3.93
N TRP A 275 1.30 -17.39 -4.71
CA TRP A 275 0.49 -18.56 -5.06
C TRP A 275 1.04 -19.92 -4.62
N ALA A 276 2.32 -20.06 -4.28
CA ALA A 276 2.85 -21.35 -3.81
C ALA A 276 2.05 -21.86 -2.59
N GLY A 277 1.77 -23.16 -2.50
CA GLY A 277 1.12 -23.75 -1.34
C GLY A 277 2.08 -23.81 -0.15
N PRO A 278 1.58 -24.01 1.09
CA PRO A 278 2.42 -24.07 2.31
C PRO A 278 3.64 -24.98 2.17
N GLU A 279 3.43 -26.23 1.75
CA GLU A 279 4.50 -27.23 1.63
C GLU A 279 5.50 -26.91 0.51
N THR A 280 5.03 -26.27 -0.57
CA THR A 280 5.91 -25.81 -1.64
C THR A 280 6.75 -24.62 -1.20
N LEU A 281 6.13 -23.67 -0.49
CA LEU A 281 6.81 -22.51 0.08
C LEU A 281 7.91 -22.96 1.03
N LYS A 282 7.61 -23.84 1.99
CA LYS A 282 8.59 -24.38 2.95
C LYS A 282 9.77 -25.04 2.26
N ARG A 283 9.51 -25.94 1.29
CA ARG A 283 10.54 -26.73 0.63
C ARG A 283 11.48 -25.88 -0.23
N LEU A 284 10.97 -24.81 -0.83
CA LEU A 284 11.72 -23.96 -1.75
C LEU A 284 12.16 -22.64 -1.13
N LEU A 285 11.91 -22.45 0.18
CA LEU A 285 12.27 -21.22 0.87
C LEU A 285 13.77 -20.89 0.77
N PRO A 286 14.71 -21.86 0.90
CA PRO A 286 16.13 -21.56 0.73
C PRO A 286 16.49 -21.05 -0.66
N LEU A 287 15.92 -21.65 -1.72
CA LEU A 287 16.15 -21.19 -3.10
C LEU A 287 15.55 -19.80 -3.34
N ALA A 288 14.33 -19.55 -2.84
CA ALA A 288 13.71 -18.25 -2.94
C ALA A 288 14.49 -17.18 -2.15
N ASP A 289 15.10 -17.54 -1.02
CA ASP A 289 15.94 -16.64 -0.22
C ASP A 289 17.21 -16.21 -0.96
N GLU A 290 17.89 -17.16 -1.61
CA GLU A 290 19.05 -16.88 -2.46
C GLU A 290 18.69 -15.89 -3.57
N LEU A 291 17.61 -16.17 -4.31
CA LEU A 291 17.16 -15.32 -5.41
C LEU A 291 16.75 -13.92 -4.95
N VAL A 292 16.01 -13.81 -3.84
CA VAL A 292 15.61 -12.51 -3.27
C VAL A 292 16.80 -11.71 -2.76
N THR A 293 17.81 -12.39 -2.20
CA THR A 293 19.03 -11.76 -1.71
C THR A 293 19.90 -11.25 -2.87
N ALA A 294 19.86 -11.93 -4.02
CA ALA A 294 20.59 -11.54 -5.22
C ALA A 294 20.00 -10.32 -5.96
N LEU A 295 18.73 -9.98 -5.74
CA LEU A 295 18.13 -8.76 -6.31
C LEU A 295 18.85 -7.51 -5.78
N ASP A 296 18.94 -6.46 -6.59
CA ASP A 296 19.34 -5.15 -6.07
C ASP A 296 18.24 -4.54 -5.17
N ASP A 297 18.55 -3.42 -4.51
CA ASP A 297 17.60 -2.77 -3.61
C ASP A 297 16.33 -2.28 -4.34
N ASP A 298 16.45 -1.78 -5.57
CA ASP A 298 15.32 -1.22 -6.32
C ASP A 298 14.35 -2.32 -6.76
N ASP A 299 14.88 -3.42 -7.29
CA ASP A 299 14.12 -4.60 -7.70
C ASP A 299 13.50 -5.32 -6.50
N TRP A 300 14.23 -5.42 -5.38
CA TRP A 300 13.66 -5.92 -4.13
C TRP A 300 12.48 -5.08 -3.66
N GLN A 301 12.62 -3.75 -3.59
CA GLN A 301 11.54 -2.87 -3.15
C GLN A 301 10.33 -2.99 -4.08
N ARG A 302 10.56 -3.03 -5.39
CA ARG A 302 9.50 -3.19 -6.40
C ARG A 302 8.80 -4.54 -6.26
N LEU A 303 9.54 -5.64 -6.05
CA LEU A 303 9.00 -6.97 -5.79
C LEU A 303 8.15 -6.98 -4.51
N PHE A 304 8.70 -6.52 -3.39
CA PHE A 304 8.03 -6.56 -2.09
C PHE A 304 6.74 -5.74 -2.09
N VAL A 305 6.78 -4.55 -2.70
CA VAL A 305 5.59 -3.72 -2.91
C VAL A 305 4.56 -4.45 -3.79
N GLY A 306 5.00 -5.11 -4.87
CA GLY A 306 4.15 -5.94 -5.72
C GLY A 306 3.45 -7.06 -4.94
N ILE A 307 4.19 -7.83 -4.12
CA ILE A 307 3.64 -8.90 -3.28
C ILE A 307 2.57 -8.35 -2.34
N ARG A 308 2.85 -7.25 -1.64
CA ARG A 308 1.88 -6.61 -0.73
C ARG A 308 0.61 -6.16 -1.47
N ARG A 309 0.74 -5.57 -2.65
CA ARG A 309 -0.42 -5.14 -3.46
C ARG A 309 -1.26 -6.31 -3.94
N CYS A 310 -0.63 -7.38 -4.41
CA CYS A 310 -1.35 -8.58 -4.82
C CYS A 310 -2.11 -9.16 -3.64
N LYS A 311 -1.49 -9.21 -2.46
CA LYS A 311 -2.14 -9.72 -1.24
C LYS A 311 -3.38 -8.92 -0.82
N LEU A 312 -3.38 -7.60 -1.02
CA LEU A 312 -4.54 -6.75 -0.71
C LEU A 312 -5.72 -6.95 -1.68
N GLY A 313 -5.46 -7.41 -2.91
CA GLY A 313 -6.50 -7.68 -3.91
C GLY A 313 -6.94 -9.14 -3.97
N LEU A 314 -6.44 -9.98 -3.07
CA LEU A 314 -6.77 -11.39 -3.05
C LEU A 314 -7.47 -11.77 -1.74
N PRO A 315 -8.40 -12.74 -1.78
CA PRO A 315 -8.96 -13.34 -0.59
C PRO A 315 -7.85 -13.81 0.36
N THR A 316 -8.16 -13.83 1.65
CA THR A 316 -7.21 -14.13 2.72
C THR A 316 -6.73 -15.59 2.68
N ASN A 317 -5.75 -15.88 1.82
CA ASN A 317 -5.02 -17.14 1.81
C ASN A 317 -3.83 -17.02 2.76
N THR A 318 -4.07 -17.24 4.04
CA THR A 318 -2.99 -17.30 5.03
C THR A 318 -2.31 -18.66 5.02
N VAL A 319 -1.00 -18.66 5.19
CA VAL A 319 -0.21 -19.87 5.39
C VAL A 319 0.14 -19.97 6.87
N SER A 320 -0.08 -21.15 7.44
CA SER A 320 0.44 -21.50 8.76
C SER A 320 1.83 -22.10 8.57
N LEU A 321 2.85 -21.43 9.09
CA LEU A 321 4.20 -21.94 9.19
C LEU A 321 4.53 -22.16 10.67
N SER A 322 5.10 -23.31 10.97
CA SER A 322 5.60 -23.62 12.30
C SER A 322 6.93 -22.92 12.55
N GLU A 323 7.34 -22.90 13.81
CA GLU A 323 8.63 -22.35 14.22
C GLU A 323 9.83 -23.07 13.57
N THR A 324 9.70 -24.38 13.33
CA THR A 324 10.73 -25.20 12.68
C THR A 324 10.84 -24.93 11.20
N ASP A 325 9.73 -24.57 10.53
CA ASP A 325 9.72 -24.21 9.12
C ASP A 325 10.54 -22.94 8.83
N LEU A 326 10.63 -22.06 9.83
CA LEU A 326 11.37 -20.79 9.79
C LEU A 326 12.72 -20.86 10.52
N ALA A 327 13.16 -22.05 10.96
CA ALA A 327 14.41 -22.24 11.70
C ALA A 327 15.66 -22.15 10.81
N TYR A 328 15.51 -22.30 9.49
CA TYR A 328 16.59 -22.06 8.54
C TYR A 328 16.70 -20.55 8.33
N GLY A 329 17.84 -19.98 8.74
CA GLY A 329 18.09 -18.53 8.73
C GLY A 329 17.76 -17.92 7.37
N CYS A 330 16.55 -17.34 7.28
CA CYS A 330 16.10 -16.59 6.11
C CYS A 330 16.72 -15.20 6.15
N SER A 331 17.10 -14.66 4.99
CA SER A 331 17.41 -13.23 4.91
C SER A 331 16.23 -12.37 5.38
N LEU A 332 16.53 -11.13 5.77
CA LEU A 332 15.53 -10.12 6.12
C LEU A 332 14.46 -9.97 5.03
N ARG A 333 14.90 -9.99 3.77
CA ARG A 333 14.03 -9.80 2.61
C ARG A 333 13.10 -10.99 2.40
N CYS A 334 13.61 -12.22 2.45
CA CYS A 334 12.77 -13.40 2.33
C CYS A 334 11.77 -13.52 3.49
N ALA A 335 12.21 -13.23 4.72
CA ALA A 335 11.33 -13.19 5.89
C ALA A 335 10.19 -12.17 5.70
N LEU A 336 10.49 -10.97 5.19
CA LEU A 336 9.48 -9.97 4.83
C LEU A 336 8.50 -10.49 3.78
N ALA A 337 9.00 -11.06 2.67
CA ALA A 337 8.17 -11.58 1.58
C ALA A 337 7.20 -12.67 2.08
N VAL A 338 7.69 -13.66 2.82
CA VAL A 338 6.87 -14.73 3.42
C VAL A 338 5.85 -14.18 4.40
N SER A 339 6.24 -13.20 5.23
CA SER A 339 5.37 -12.64 6.27
C SER A 339 4.06 -12.06 5.73
N THR A 340 4.03 -11.63 4.46
CA THR A 340 2.81 -11.14 3.80
C THR A 340 1.70 -12.19 3.73
N ARG A 341 2.07 -13.47 3.74
CA ARG A 341 1.15 -14.61 3.70
C ARG A 341 0.82 -15.19 5.06
N LEU A 342 1.58 -14.87 6.10
CA LEU A 342 1.41 -15.51 7.39
C LEU A 342 0.15 -15.00 8.10
N ASP A 343 -0.47 -15.90 8.84
CA ASP A 343 -1.42 -15.54 9.89
C ASP A 343 -0.70 -14.77 11.02
N ASP A 344 -1.46 -14.34 12.02
CA ASP A 344 -0.87 -13.56 13.11
C ASP A 344 0.11 -14.37 13.97
N ALA A 345 -0.08 -15.70 14.09
CA ALA A 345 0.84 -16.55 14.84
C ALA A 345 2.19 -16.67 14.12
N GLY A 346 2.18 -16.95 12.81
CA GLY A 346 3.39 -16.99 12.00
C GLY A 346 4.11 -15.64 11.96
N LYS A 347 3.38 -14.52 11.90
CA LYS A 347 3.99 -13.17 11.98
C LYS A 347 4.71 -12.92 13.30
N LEU A 348 4.18 -13.45 14.41
CA LEU A 348 4.84 -13.36 15.71
C LEU A 348 6.14 -14.16 15.75
N ILE A 349 6.11 -15.39 15.23
CA ILE A 349 7.30 -16.25 15.11
C ILE A 349 8.38 -15.57 14.26
N VAL A 350 8.01 -15.04 13.09
CA VAL A 350 8.95 -14.33 12.22
C VAL A 350 9.50 -13.09 12.92
N ASN A 351 8.65 -12.31 13.59
CA ASN A 351 9.10 -11.14 14.33
C ASN A 351 10.06 -11.52 15.45
N SER A 352 9.77 -12.53 16.26
CA SER A 352 10.65 -12.94 17.36
C SER A 352 12.00 -13.45 16.88
N LYS A 353 12.04 -14.21 15.77
CA LYS A 353 13.28 -14.82 15.26
C LYS A 353 14.16 -13.90 14.43
N VAL A 354 13.53 -13.02 13.63
CA VAL A 354 14.26 -12.24 12.60
C VAL A 354 14.31 -10.75 12.92
N PHE A 355 13.23 -10.20 13.50
CA PHE A 355 13.05 -8.74 13.60
C PHE A 355 13.11 -8.18 15.02
N ALA A 356 13.06 -9.02 16.07
CA ALA A 356 13.00 -8.56 17.46
C ALA A 356 14.22 -7.70 17.80
N ASP A 357 15.39 -8.21 17.44
CA ASP A 357 16.70 -7.60 17.67
C ASP A 357 17.26 -6.87 16.44
N TYR A 358 16.44 -6.66 15.40
CA TYR A 358 16.86 -5.91 14.23
C TYR A 358 17.08 -4.44 14.59
N LEU A 359 18.32 -3.96 14.43
CA LEU A 359 18.74 -2.58 14.70
C LEU A 359 18.98 -1.76 13.44
N GLY A 360 18.78 -2.33 12.25
CA GLY A 360 19.02 -1.64 10.99
C GLY A 360 17.91 -0.67 10.58
N ASN A 361 18.13 0.01 9.45
CA ASN A 361 17.28 1.08 8.94
C ASN A 361 16.36 0.66 7.77
N ASP A 362 16.20 -0.65 7.52
CA ASP A 362 15.23 -1.10 6.51
C ASP A 362 13.81 -0.72 6.94
N VAL A 363 13.18 0.17 6.16
CA VAL A 363 11.85 0.73 6.46
C VAL A 363 10.79 -0.37 6.51
N ASN A 364 10.86 -1.38 5.65
CA ASN A 364 9.87 -2.46 5.61
C ASN A 364 10.00 -3.40 6.82
N ALA A 365 11.23 -3.70 7.23
CA ALA A 365 11.51 -4.47 8.44
C ALA A 365 10.97 -3.76 9.69
N ASN A 366 11.26 -2.47 9.83
CA ASN A 366 10.79 -1.65 10.94
C ASN A 366 9.25 -1.50 10.92
N LEU A 367 8.64 -1.29 9.75
CA LEU A 367 7.18 -1.28 9.60
C LEU A 367 6.54 -2.62 9.97
N PHE A 368 7.15 -3.74 9.55
CA PHE A 368 6.67 -5.08 9.92
C PHE A 368 6.66 -5.26 11.43
N SER A 369 7.79 -4.95 12.09
CA SER A 369 7.91 -5.10 13.55
C SER A 369 6.93 -4.20 14.31
N GLY A 370 6.79 -2.93 13.90
CA GLY A 370 5.81 -2.00 14.50
C GLY A 370 4.36 -2.45 14.33
N ASN A 371 4.00 -3.03 13.17
CA ASN A 371 2.68 -3.58 12.94
C ASN A 371 2.39 -4.82 13.80
N VAL A 372 3.41 -5.67 14.03
CA VAL A 372 3.28 -6.82 14.94
C VAL A 372 3.07 -6.36 16.38
N ALA A 373 3.85 -5.37 16.86
CA ALA A 373 3.66 -4.78 18.19
C ALA A 373 2.26 -4.19 18.36
N THR A 374 1.80 -3.41 17.37
CA THR A 374 0.44 -2.84 17.34
C THR A 374 -0.64 -3.92 17.43
N LYS A 375 -0.47 -5.04 16.72
CA LYS A 375 -1.42 -6.16 16.77
C LYS A 375 -1.41 -6.89 18.12
N LEU A 376 -0.26 -7.04 18.76
CA LEU A 376 -0.17 -7.61 20.11
C LEU A 376 -0.93 -6.76 21.11
N PHE A 377 -0.76 -5.43 21.04
CA PHE A 377 -1.52 -4.48 21.85
C PHE A 377 -3.03 -4.60 21.62
N GLN A 378 -3.48 -4.62 20.35
CA GLN A 378 -4.90 -4.79 20.02
C GLN A 378 -5.51 -6.07 20.59
N LYS A 379 -4.70 -7.11 20.80
CA LYS A 379 -5.12 -8.42 21.34
C LYS A 379 -4.91 -8.54 22.85
N GLY A 380 -4.49 -7.47 23.53
CA GLY A 380 -4.20 -7.48 24.97
C GLY A 380 -2.99 -8.34 25.35
N LYS A 381 -2.08 -8.60 24.40
CA LYS A 381 -0.86 -9.41 24.59
C LYS A 381 0.41 -8.58 24.81
N ALA A 382 0.30 -7.26 24.75
CA ALA A 382 1.34 -6.29 25.05
C ALA A 382 0.70 -5.08 25.71
N THR A 383 1.44 -4.38 26.56
CA THR A 383 0.96 -3.15 27.19
C THR A 383 0.98 -1.98 26.20
N ALA A 384 0.25 -0.91 26.53
CA ALA A 384 0.31 0.34 25.76
C ALA A 384 1.74 0.91 25.75
N ASP A 385 2.41 0.86 26.90
CA ASP A 385 3.75 1.40 27.11
C ASP A 385 4.81 0.65 26.30
N GLU A 386 4.84 -0.69 26.39
CA GLU A 386 5.74 -1.53 25.57
C GLU A 386 5.57 -1.25 24.08
N THR A 387 4.31 -1.10 23.65
CA THR A 387 3.97 -0.84 22.26
C THR A 387 4.41 0.55 21.84
N ALA A 388 4.14 1.58 22.64
CA ALA A 388 4.55 2.95 22.38
C ALA A 388 6.09 3.07 22.27
N MET A 389 6.84 2.40 23.15
CA MET A 389 8.30 2.39 23.10
C MET A 389 8.84 1.66 21.88
N LYS A 390 8.25 0.52 21.50
CA LYS A 390 8.61 -0.15 20.24
C LYS A 390 8.30 0.72 19.03
N LEU A 391 7.17 1.42 19.05
CA LEU A 391 6.76 2.34 17.98
C LEU A 391 7.67 3.57 17.88
N LYS A 392 8.14 4.13 19.01
CA LYS A 392 9.21 5.15 19.06
C LYS A 392 10.46 4.65 18.33
N ALA A 393 10.96 3.49 18.74
CA ALA A 393 12.20 2.93 18.21
C ALA A 393 12.14 2.69 16.68
N VAL A 394 11.04 2.16 16.15
CA VAL A 394 10.90 1.97 14.69
C VAL A 394 10.67 3.29 13.95
N TYR A 395 9.98 4.25 14.57
CA TYR A 395 9.73 5.57 14.00
C TYR A 395 11.03 6.37 13.83
N CYS A 396 11.88 6.39 14.86
CA CYS A 396 13.20 7.02 14.81
C CYS A 396 14.13 6.40 13.74
N ARG A 397 13.82 5.20 13.25
CA ARG A 397 14.54 4.51 12.15
C ARG A 397 13.89 4.69 10.78
N GLY A 398 12.95 5.64 10.65
CA GLY A 398 12.33 6.01 9.37
C GLY A 398 11.01 5.29 9.05
N ALA A 399 10.48 4.43 9.93
CA ALA A 399 9.18 3.77 9.71
C ALA A 399 8.00 4.68 10.09
N HIS A 400 7.82 5.79 9.37
CA HIS A 400 6.85 6.83 9.72
C HIS A 400 5.37 6.42 9.60
N PHE A 401 5.06 5.28 8.97
CA PHE A 401 3.68 4.81 8.76
C PHE A 401 3.20 3.79 9.80
N VAL A 402 3.95 3.56 10.87
CA VAL A 402 3.42 2.78 12.00
C VAL A 402 2.36 3.58 12.74
N SER A 403 1.27 2.92 13.13
CA SER A 403 0.18 3.61 13.81
C SER A 403 -0.36 2.78 14.96
N LEU A 404 -0.61 3.44 16.10
CA LEU A 404 -1.51 2.86 17.09
C LEU A 404 -2.95 2.81 16.53
N PRO A 405 -3.75 1.82 16.95
CA PRO A 405 -5.12 1.69 16.54
C PRO A 405 -5.90 2.90 17.07
N SER A 406 -6.59 3.62 16.19
CA SER A 406 -7.50 4.66 16.61
C SER A 406 -8.93 4.16 16.50
N GLY A 407 -9.57 3.94 17.64
CA GLY A 407 -10.98 3.61 17.71
C GLY A 407 -11.60 4.26 18.93
N ARG A 408 -12.57 5.15 18.72
CA ARG A 408 -13.51 5.56 19.77
C ARG A 408 -14.37 4.32 20.06
N GLY A 409 -14.21 3.68 21.21
CA GLY A 409 -15.04 2.55 21.63
C GLY A 409 -14.34 1.19 21.78
N ARG A 410 -13.01 1.10 21.70
CA ARG A 410 -12.28 -0.05 22.25
C ARG A 410 -11.68 0.35 23.59
N ASP A 411 -11.89 -0.48 24.61
CA ASP A 411 -11.19 -0.43 25.89
C ASP A 411 -9.74 -0.84 25.69
N LEU A 412 -8.97 0.01 25.00
CA LEU A 412 -7.54 -0.13 24.90
C LEU A 412 -6.95 0.20 26.27
N ALA A 413 -6.02 -0.64 26.73
CA ALA A 413 -5.28 -0.38 27.96
C ALA A 413 -4.66 1.04 27.88
N PRO A 414 -4.80 1.85 28.94
CA PRO A 414 -4.26 3.21 28.94
C PRO A 414 -2.73 3.19 28.94
N LEU A 415 -2.13 4.28 28.47
CA LEU A 415 -0.72 4.58 28.74
C LEU A 415 -0.56 4.94 30.22
N SER A 416 0.60 4.65 30.80
CA SER A 416 0.97 5.25 32.08
C SER A 416 0.99 6.79 31.96
N PRO A 417 0.56 7.54 32.99
CA PRO A 417 0.63 9.00 32.99
C PRO A 417 2.05 9.53 32.74
N GLU A 418 3.06 8.85 33.28
CA GLU A 418 4.47 9.20 33.13
C GLU A 418 4.91 9.13 31.66
N LEU A 419 4.61 8.02 30.98
CA LEU A 419 4.95 7.87 29.57
C LEU A 419 4.10 8.77 28.67
N ALA A 420 2.84 9.00 29.02
CA ALA A 420 2.00 9.94 28.27
C ALA A 420 2.58 11.36 28.31
N ASN A 421 3.07 11.82 29.47
CA ASN A 421 3.79 13.10 29.57
C ASN A 421 5.11 13.08 28.79
N GLU A 422 5.92 12.02 28.89
CA GLU A 422 7.16 11.90 28.09
C GLU A 422 6.89 12.04 26.59
N ILE A 423 5.84 11.37 26.08
CA ILE A 423 5.44 11.43 24.68
C ILE A 423 5.05 12.87 24.28
N LEU A 424 4.35 13.60 25.15
CA LEU A 424 3.92 14.97 24.88
C LEU A 424 5.08 15.98 24.98
N ASP A 425 6.11 15.68 25.77
CA ASP A 425 7.32 16.48 25.87
C ASP A 425 8.29 16.23 24.70
N ASN A 426 8.20 15.08 24.03
CA ASN A 426 9.10 14.64 22.95
C ASN A 426 8.33 14.22 21.69
N VAL A 427 7.34 15.01 21.25
CA VAL A 427 6.39 14.63 20.20
C VAL A 427 7.04 14.25 18.86
N GLU A 428 8.22 14.76 18.57
CA GLU A 428 9.01 14.49 17.36
C GLU A 428 9.56 13.07 17.28
N ASP A 429 9.70 12.39 18.42
CA ASP A 429 10.26 11.03 18.49
C ASP A 429 9.20 9.94 18.28
N TYR A 430 7.92 10.32 18.28
CA TYR A 430 6.81 9.39 18.25
C TYR A 430 5.95 9.56 16.98
N PRO A 431 5.35 8.46 16.47
CA PRO A 431 4.32 8.55 15.46
C PRO A 431 3.15 9.42 15.95
N SER A 432 2.56 10.21 15.05
CA SER A 432 1.42 11.10 15.35
C SER A 432 0.23 10.38 16.00
N SER A 433 0.01 9.11 15.66
CA SER A 433 -1.02 8.28 16.29
C SER A 433 -0.75 7.99 17.78
N VAL A 434 0.52 7.82 18.16
CA VAL A 434 0.96 7.63 19.55
C VAL A 434 0.85 8.93 20.32
N VAL A 435 1.30 10.04 19.73
CA VAL A 435 1.14 11.38 20.30
C VAL A 435 -0.33 11.70 20.56
N ARG A 436 -1.21 11.42 19.58
CA ARG A 436 -2.65 11.58 19.76
C ARG A 436 -3.20 10.69 20.87
N PHE A 437 -2.76 9.44 20.95
CA PHE A 437 -3.20 8.53 22.01
C PHE A 437 -2.78 9.04 23.40
N ALA A 438 -1.54 9.51 23.56
CA ALA A 438 -1.07 10.14 24.79
C ALA A 438 -1.88 11.39 25.16
N SER A 439 -2.12 12.28 24.19
CA SER A 439 -2.94 13.48 24.38
C SER A 439 -4.37 13.15 24.79
N ASP A 440 -5.01 12.17 24.14
CA ASP A 440 -6.36 11.72 24.50
C ASP A 440 -6.41 11.13 25.93
N GLN A 441 -5.38 10.41 26.36
CA GLN A 441 -5.29 9.86 27.72
C GLN A 441 -5.11 10.96 28.78
N MET A 442 -4.22 11.92 28.55
CA MET A 442 -4.04 13.07 29.46
C MET A 442 -5.29 13.93 29.54
N ARG A 443 -5.96 14.15 28.41
CA ARG A 443 -7.25 14.82 28.41
C ARG A 443 -8.29 14.09 29.24
N ARG A 444 -8.41 12.75 29.10
CA ARG A 444 -9.33 11.95 29.93
C ARG A 444 -8.98 12.01 31.42
N ALA A 445 -7.68 11.96 31.75
CA ALA A 445 -7.22 12.06 33.13
C ALA A 445 -7.63 13.42 33.75
N ILE A 446 -7.40 14.52 33.02
CA ILE A 446 -7.84 15.86 33.41
C ILE A 446 -9.36 15.94 33.51
N ASP A 447 -10.08 15.51 32.48
CA ASP A 447 -11.55 15.53 32.43
C ASP A 447 -12.15 14.71 33.60
N SER A 448 -11.49 13.63 34.03
CA SER A 448 -11.92 12.82 35.19
C SER A 448 -11.60 13.45 36.55
N ALA A 449 -10.62 14.36 36.61
CA ALA A 449 -10.25 15.10 37.81
C ALA A 449 -11.02 16.43 37.95
N VAL A 450 -11.59 16.94 36.86
CA VAL A 450 -12.45 18.13 36.87
C VAL A 450 -13.78 17.77 37.55
N VAL A 451 -14.03 18.42 38.69
CA VAL A 451 -15.34 18.35 39.35
C VAL A 451 -16.38 19.01 38.43
N PRO A 452 -17.50 18.33 38.12
CA PRO A 452 -18.57 18.92 37.32
C PRO A 452 -19.02 20.27 37.89
N LEU A 453 -19.22 21.26 37.01
CA LEU A 453 -19.67 22.60 37.44
C LEU A 453 -20.98 22.55 38.22
N ALA A 454 -21.86 21.59 37.89
CA ALA A 454 -23.10 21.35 38.63
C ALA A 454 -22.82 20.99 40.10
N ASP A 455 -21.91 20.06 40.36
CA ASP A 455 -21.56 19.66 41.74
C ASP A 455 -20.90 20.83 42.51
N VAL A 456 -20.11 21.66 41.83
CA VAL A 456 -19.55 22.89 42.40
C VAL A 456 -20.64 23.93 42.68
N ALA A 457 -21.63 24.06 41.79
CA ALA A 457 -22.72 25.01 41.94
C ALA A 457 -23.66 24.60 43.09
N ASP A 458 -23.98 23.31 43.20
CA ASP A 458 -24.81 22.74 44.27
C ASP A 458 -24.10 22.85 45.63
N SER A 459 -22.80 22.52 45.70
CA SER A 459 -22.05 22.61 46.96
C SER A 459 -21.85 24.05 47.46
N ASN A 460 -21.91 25.04 46.56
CA ASN A 460 -21.78 26.45 46.91
C ASN A 460 -23.12 27.20 46.95
N GLY A 461 -24.26 26.51 46.83
CA GLY A 461 -25.58 27.14 46.89
C GLY A 461 -25.83 28.19 45.81
N TRP A 462 -25.23 28.03 44.61
CA TRP A 462 -25.34 29.05 43.54
C TRP A 462 -26.77 29.27 43.05
N PHE A 463 -27.67 28.31 43.31
CA PHE A 463 -29.07 28.34 42.90
C PHE A 463 -30.05 28.25 44.07
N ASP A 464 -29.57 28.42 45.31
CA ASP A 464 -30.45 28.55 46.45
C ASP A 464 -31.10 29.95 46.40
N GLU A 465 -32.40 30.03 46.10
CA GLU A 465 -33.16 31.29 46.11
C GLU A 465 -33.32 31.78 47.56
N GLU A 466 -32.90 33.04 47.83
CA GLU A 466 -33.11 33.73 49.13
C GLU A 466 -34.59 33.91 49.51
#